data_AF-A0A951KKS5-F1
#
_entry.id   AF-A0A951KKS5-F1
#
_cell.length_a   1.000
_cell.length_b   1.000
_cell.length_c   1.000
_cell.angle_alpha   90.00
_cell.angle_beta   90.00
_cell.angle_gamma   90.00
#
_symmetry.space_group_name_H-M   'P 1'
#
loop_
_entity.id
_entity.type
_entity.pdbx_description
1 polymer ?
#
loop_
_entity_poly.entity_id
_entity_poly.type
_entity_poly.pdbx_seq_one_letter_code
_entity_poly.pdbx_strand_id
1 'polypeptide(L)'
;MTERLQPIATAAKWLVTLWMLLVVIAMFVWVPAYEGLGNTGRIIMVHVPTAWLSTFAFAIAAWYSLMFLRRRDARDDDRALAATELGFLFSILATVTGSMFAKVIWGSYWNWEPRETSILILLLIYGAYFALRSAIEDAERRRQLAAVYALFAFATAPLLTFVVPRLYDTTLHPNCAFLPGSKCNGITLKQNGVGALGDRRVQLLDVQRSGDTVTANVEVSGVGFSNVTTLQPTLNVATGERVTPEFPESRFMLALQSVDDQGVRLNIQAPGNTSQRGNARTTTTLMASLLGFTGLFFWVYNLRTTLLRLRRRVELQGLA
;
A
#
# COMPACT_ATOMS: atom_id res chain seq x y z
N MET A 1 7.88 41.08 -2.06
CA MET A 1 8.06 40.02 -3.08
C MET A 1 6.70 39.42 -3.46
N THR A 2 5.69 40.24 -3.78
CA THR A 2 4.34 39.94 -3.26
C THR A 2 3.12 40.20 -4.15
N GLU A 3 3.20 40.85 -5.32
CA GLU A 3 2.01 40.96 -6.21
C GLU A 3 2.12 40.12 -7.50
N ARG A 4 3.26 40.13 -8.20
CA ARG A 4 3.40 39.41 -9.49
C ARG A 4 3.29 37.88 -9.40
N LEU A 5 3.57 37.28 -8.24
CA LEU A 5 3.54 35.82 -8.05
C LEU A 5 2.19 35.29 -7.54
N GLN A 6 1.32 36.16 -7.00
CA GLN A 6 -0.02 35.77 -6.56
C GLN A 6 -0.91 35.20 -7.68
N PRO A 7 -1.01 35.81 -8.88
CA PRO A 7 -1.84 35.25 -9.95
C PRO A 7 -1.32 33.88 -10.40
N ILE A 8 0.00 33.67 -10.44
CA ILE A 8 0.63 32.39 -10.79
C ILE A 8 0.29 31.32 -9.75
N ALA A 9 0.43 31.66 -8.46
CA ALA A 9 0.11 30.73 -7.37
C ALA A 9 -1.38 30.36 -7.36
N THR A 10 -2.27 31.32 -7.63
CA THR A 10 -3.71 31.06 -7.71
C THR A 10 -4.06 30.22 -8.93
N ALA A 11 -3.48 30.52 -10.10
CA ALA A 11 -3.65 29.70 -11.31
C ALA A 11 -3.18 28.26 -11.11
N ALA A 12 -2.02 28.07 -10.46
CA ALA A 12 -1.50 26.73 -10.14
C ALA A 12 -2.45 25.92 -9.23
N LYS A 13 -3.09 26.57 -8.25
CA LYS A 13 -4.10 25.92 -7.39
C LYS A 13 -5.30 25.43 -8.20
N TRP A 14 -5.87 26.32 -9.02
CA TRP A 14 -6.99 25.97 -9.87
C TRP A 14 -6.63 24.86 -10.86
N LEU A 15 -5.43 24.90 -11.43
CA LEU A 15 -4.93 23.85 -12.31
C LEU A 15 -4.88 22.49 -11.61
N VAL A 16 -4.30 22.42 -10.40
CA VAL A 16 -4.26 21.17 -9.63
C VAL A 16 -5.65 20.68 -9.25
N THR A 17 -6.56 21.57 -8.82
CA THR A 17 -7.94 21.20 -8.48
C THR A 17 -8.70 20.66 -9.69
N LEU A 18 -8.65 21.35 -10.83
CA LEU A 18 -9.28 20.90 -12.07
C LEU A 18 -8.67 19.59 -12.56
N TRP A 19 -7.35 19.43 -12.45
CA TRP A 19 -6.66 18.18 -12.80
C TRP A 19 -7.14 17.01 -11.95
N MET A 20 -7.22 17.19 -10.63
CA MET A 20 -7.72 16.16 -9.71
C MET A 20 -9.18 15.80 -10.01
N LEU A 21 -10.02 16.79 -10.32
CA LEU A 21 -11.40 16.54 -10.73
C LEU A 21 -11.47 15.70 -12.02
N LEU A 22 -10.65 16.04 -13.02
CA LEU A 22 -10.56 15.27 -14.27
C LEU A 22 -10.09 13.84 -14.04
N VAL A 23 -9.12 13.62 -13.14
CA VAL A 23 -8.66 12.27 -12.75
C VAL A 23 -9.81 11.47 -12.12
N VAL A 24 -10.59 12.08 -11.22
CA VAL A 24 -11.74 11.42 -10.60
C VAL A 24 -12.79 11.05 -11.64
N ILE A 25 -13.12 11.96 -12.57
CA ILE A 25 -14.07 11.67 -13.65
C ILE A 25 -13.53 10.55 -14.55
N ALA A 26 -12.27 10.61 -14.96
CA ALA A 26 -11.63 9.60 -15.79
C ALA A 26 -11.60 8.23 -15.11
N MET A 27 -11.41 8.18 -13.80
CA MET A 27 -11.46 6.93 -13.02
C MET A 27 -12.80 6.20 -13.20
N PHE A 28 -13.93 6.91 -13.31
CA PHE A 28 -15.25 6.27 -13.45
C PHE A 28 -15.72 6.08 -14.90
N VAL A 29 -15.36 7.00 -15.79
CA VAL A 29 -15.86 7.04 -17.18
C VAL A 29 -14.89 6.41 -18.17
N TRP A 30 -13.57 6.52 -17.93
CA TRP A 30 -12.53 6.15 -18.89
C TRP A 30 -11.88 4.79 -18.59
N VAL A 31 -11.65 4.49 -17.32
CA VAL A 31 -11.02 3.24 -16.86
C VAL A 31 -12.06 2.11 -16.89
N PRO A 32 -11.85 1.02 -17.66
CA PRO A 32 -12.80 -0.08 -17.68
C PRO A 32 -12.88 -0.77 -16.31
N ALA A 33 -13.97 -1.50 -16.08
CA ALA A 33 -14.08 -2.39 -14.94
C ALA A 33 -12.97 -3.45 -14.98
N TYR A 34 -12.46 -3.83 -13.82
CA TYR A 34 -11.47 -4.89 -13.71
C TYR A 34 -12.18 -6.24 -13.75
N GLU A 35 -11.66 -7.20 -14.51
CA GLU A 35 -12.18 -8.57 -14.49
C GLU A 35 -12.12 -9.12 -13.05
N GLY A 36 -13.19 -9.75 -12.59
CA GLY A 36 -13.35 -10.27 -11.21
C GLY A 36 -13.55 -9.24 -10.09
N LEU A 37 -12.99 -8.04 -10.24
CA LEU A 37 -13.05 -6.96 -9.23
C LEU A 37 -14.14 -5.92 -9.51
N GLY A 38 -14.62 -5.83 -10.75
CA GLY A 38 -15.56 -4.80 -11.19
C GLY A 38 -15.02 -3.38 -10.99
N ASN A 39 -15.87 -2.50 -10.44
CA ASN A 39 -15.51 -1.11 -10.16
C ASN A 39 -14.58 -0.94 -8.95
N THR A 40 -14.50 -1.92 -8.05
CA THR A 40 -13.64 -1.87 -6.86
C THR A 40 -12.17 -1.74 -7.24
N GLY A 41 -11.75 -2.39 -8.33
CA GLY A 41 -10.35 -2.33 -8.80
C GLY A 41 -9.87 -0.92 -9.12
N ARG A 42 -10.78 0.04 -9.35
CA ARG A 42 -10.43 1.44 -9.60
C ARG A 42 -9.82 2.13 -8.36
N ILE A 43 -9.96 1.58 -7.16
CA ILE A 43 -9.38 2.14 -5.92
C ILE A 43 -7.86 2.31 -6.00
N ILE A 44 -7.17 1.56 -6.86
CA ILE A 44 -5.73 1.69 -7.06
C ILE A 44 -5.33 3.10 -7.53
N MET A 45 -6.25 3.82 -8.18
CA MET A 45 -6.05 5.20 -8.64
C MET A 45 -5.87 6.18 -7.47
N VAL A 46 -6.29 5.81 -6.27
CA VAL A 46 -6.13 6.61 -5.04
C VAL A 46 -5.12 5.95 -4.10
N HIS A 47 -5.22 4.64 -3.92
CA HIS A 47 -4.37 3.89 -2.99
C HIS A 47 -2.88 3.96 -3.39
N VAL A 48 -2.56 3.73 -4.67
CA VAL A 48 -1.14 3.71 -5.11
C VAL A 48 -0.50 5.10 -5.00
N PRO A 49 -1.13 6.20 -5.48
CA PRO A 49 -0.55 7.53 -5.29
C PRO A 49 -0.37 7.92 -3.82
N THR A 50 -1.32 7.61 -2.95
CA THR A 50 -1.21 7.92 -1.51
C THR A 50 -0.06 7.15 -0.84
N ALA A 51 0.10 5.86 -1.15
CA ALA A 51 1.23 5.05 -0.65
C ALA A 51 2.59 5.49 -1.21
N TRP A 52 2.64 5.93 -2.47
CA TRP A 52 3.87 6.47 -3.05
C TRP A 52 4.26 7.80 -2.42
N LEU A 53 3.29 8.71 -2.25
CA LEU A 53 3.54 10.03 -1.69
C LEU A 53 3.89 10.02 -0.22
N SER A 54 3.43 9.06 0.57
CA SER A 54 3.91 8.93 1.95
C SER A 54 5.42 8.73 2.00
N THR A 55 5.93 7.78 1.22
CA THR A 55 7.37 7.47 1.17
C THR A 55 8.18 8.63 0.61
N PHE A 56 7.67 9.28 -0.44
CA PHE A 56 8.30 10.48 -1.02
C PHE A 56 8.36 11.65 -0.02
N ALA A 57 7.27 11.89 0.73
CA ALA A 57 7.22 12.93 1.75
C ALA A 57 8.21 12.64 2.89
N PHE A 58 8.33 11.39 3.32
CA PHE A 58 9.33 10.98 4.31
C PHE A 58 10.77 11.17 3.82
N ALA A 59 11.04 10.95 2.53
CA ALA A 59 12.35 11.26 1.93
C ALA A 59 12.66 12.76 1.96
N ILE A 60 11.66 13.60 1.66
CA ILE A 60 11.79 15.06 1.77
C ILE A 60 12.04 15.47 3.23
N ALA A 61 11.33 14.86 4.18
CA ALA A 61 11.52 15.13 5.61
C ALA A 61 12.94 14.77 6.08
N ALA A 62 13.47 13.61 5.66
CA ALA A 62 14.83 13.19 5.94
C ALA A 62 15.86 14.15 5.33
N TRP A 63 15.66 14.56 4.08
CA TRP A 63 16.53 15.51 3.41
C TRP A 63 16.63 16.83 4.18
N TYR A 64 15.50 17.44 4.54
CA TYR A 64 15.51 18.69 5.29
C TYR A 64 15.97 18.53 6.74
N SER A 65 15.76 17.37 7.36
CA SER A 65 16.33 17.05 8.67
C SER A 65 17.86 17.00 8.62
N LEU A 66 18.43 16.41 7.56
CA LEU A 66 19.88 16.41 7.32
C LEU A 66 20.41 17.83 7.08
N MET A 67 19.71 18.64 6.28
CA MET A 67 20.09 20.04 6.06
C MET A 67 20.05 20.85 7.36
N PHE A 68 19.02 20.66 8.18
CA PHE A 68 18.92 21.29 9.50
C PHE A 68 20.11 20.93 10.38
N LEU A 69 20.50 19.66 10.47
CA LEU A 69 21.65 19.25 11.30
C LEU A 69 22.97 19.85 10.82
N ARG A 70 23.12 20.09 9.50
CA ARG A 70 24.32 20.72 8.92
C ARG A 70 24.34 22.23 9.10
N ARG A 71 23.22 22.91 8.88
CA ARG A 71 23.14 24.38 8.79
C ARG A 71 22.59 25.05 10.05
N ARG A 72 21.90 24.29 10.90
CA ARG A 72 21.15 24.76 12.08
C ARG A 72 20.13 25.86 11.74
N ASP A 73 19.58 25.82 10.52
CA ASP A 73 18.56 26.77 10.07
C ASP A 73 17.15 26.24 10.40
N ALA A 74 16.43 26.92 11.29
CA ALA A 74 15.08 26.55 11.69
C ALA A 74 14.08 26.45 10.52
N ARG A 75 14.35 27.08 9.37
CA ARG A 75 13.52 26.94 8.16
C ARG A 75 13.57 25.53 7.58
N ASP A 76 14.69 24.83 7.73
CA ASP A 76 14.82 23.45 7.27
C ASP A 76 14.05 22.50 8.21
N ASP A 77 14.00 22.81 9.51
CA ASP A 77 13.14 22.09 10.44
C ASP A 77 11.63 22.30 10.15
N ASP A 78 11.18 23.52 9.81
CA ASP A 78 9.79 23.77 9.40
C ASP A 78 9.40 22.90 8.19
N ARG A 79 10.33 22.79 7.23
CA ARG A 79 10.17 21.99 6.02
C ARG A 79 10.14 20.50 6.32
N ALA A 80 11.04 20.02 7.17
CA ALA A 80 11.03 18.64 7.63
C ALA A 80 9.70 18.30 8.31
N LEU A 81 9.24 19.15 9.25
CA LEU A 81 7.96 18.94 9.94
C LEU A 81 6.77 18.89 8.98
N ALA A 82 6.66 19.85 8.06
CA ALA A 82 5.56 19.88 7.09
C ALA A 82 5.55 18.63 6.19
N ALA A 83 6.73 18.15 5.77
CA ALA A 83 6.84 16.93 4.98
C ALA A 83 6.45 15.70 5.81
N THR A 84 6.89 15.61 7.08
CA THR A 84 6.53 14.49 7.97
C THR A 84 5.03 14.43 8.24
N GLU A 85 4.37 15.57 8.51
CA GLU A 85 2.92 15.65 8.70
C GLU A 85 2.15 15.15 7.47
N LEU A 86 2.58 15.56 6.28
CA LEU A 86 1.95 15.10 5.04
C LEU A 86 2.23 13.63 4.76
N GLY A 87 3.47 13.16 4.98
CA GLY A 87 3.81 11.75 4.83
C GLY A 87 2.98 10.85 5.76
N PHE A 88 2.77 11.30 7.00
CA PHE A 88 1.91 10.63 7.96
C PHE A 88 0.44 10.61 7.51
N LEU A 89 -0.09 11.75 7.06
CA LEU A 89 -1.45 11.83 6.50
C LEU A 89 -1.64 10.89 5.30
N PHE A 90 -0.70 10.89 4.35
CA PHE A 90 -0.74 10.00 3.20
C PHE A 90 -0.62 8.52 3.59
N SER A 91 0.13 8.21 4.66
CA SER A 91 0.21 6.85 5.20
C SER A 91 -1.12 6.40 5.80
N ILE A 92 -1.84 7.29 6.51
CA ILE A 92 -3.19 7.02 7.02
C ILE A 92 -4.15 6.77 5.84
N LEU A 93 -4.13 7.63 4.83
CA LEU A 93 -4.98 7.47 3.64
C LEU A 93 -4.69 6.17 2.89
N ALA A 94 -3.41 5.82 2.73
CA ALA A 94 -3.00 4.55 2.15
C ALA A 94 -3.50 3.36 2.97
N THR A 95 -3.45 3.44 4.30
CA THR A 95 -3.95 2.41 5.22
C THR A 95 -5.46 2.25 5.12
N VAL A 96 -6.22 3.35 5.15
CA VAL A 96 -7.69 3.33 5.05
C VAL A 96 -8.13 2.77 3.70
N THR A 97 -7.56 3.29 2.60
CA THR A 97 -7.91 2.81 1.25
C THR A 97 -7.49 1.36 1.03
N GLY A 98 -6.33 0.96 1.57
CA GLY A 98 -5.88 -0.43 1.55
C GLY A 98 -6.80 -1.35 2.33
N SER A 99 -7.26 -0.93 3.51
CA SER A 99 -8.19 -1.66 4.37
C SER A 99 -9.59 -1.80 3.73
N MET A 100 -10.07 -0.77 3.03
CA MET A 100 -11.31 -0.87 2.24
C MET A 100 -11.17 -1.90 1.11
N PHE A 101 -10.03 -1.90 0.41
CA PHE A 101 -9.74 -2.92 -0.60
C PHE A 101 -9.67 -4.31 0.04
N ALA A 102 -8.95 -4.45 1.15
CA ALA A 102 -8.84 -5.68 1.95
C ALA A 102 -10.23 -6.27 2.25
N LYS A 103 -11.18 -5.45 2.74
CA LYS A 103 -12.53 -5.92 3.06
C LYS A 103 -13.26 -6.50 1.85
N VAL A 104 -13.16 -5.85 0.68
CA VAL A 104 -13.87 -6.30 -0.52
C VAL A 104 -13.26 -7.58 -1.09
N ILE A 105 -11.96 -7.77 -0.91
CA ILE A 105 -11.23 -8.86 -1.54
C ILE A 105 -11.07 -10.07 -0.60
N TRP A 106 -10.63 -9.81 0.62
CA TRP A 106 -10.29 -10.80 1.64
C TRP A 106 -11.42 -11.04 2.64
N GLY A 107 -12.51 -10.26 2.58
CA GLY A 107 -13.62 -10.38 3.53
C GLY A 107 -13.35 -9.73 4.90
N SER A 108 -12.11 -9.26 5.14
CA SER A 108 -11.71 -8.55 6.36
C SER A 108 -10.93 -7.27 6.06
N TYR A 109 -11.14 -6.25 6.89
CA TYR A 109 -10.43 -4.97 6.85
C TYR A 109 -8.94 -5.09 7.22
N TRP A 110 -8.57 -6.17 7.92
CA TRP A 110 -7.23 -6.42 8.40
C TRP A 110 -6.95 -7.91 8.51
N ASN A 111 -5.78 -8.33 8.03
CA ASN A 111 -5.40 -9.73 7.85
C ASN A 111 -3.97 -9.99 8.36
N TRP A 112 -3.34 -9.01 9.02
CA TRP A 112 -1.98 -9.11 9.56
C TRP A 112 -0.93 -9.49 8.50
N GLU A 113 -1.19 -9.15 7.24
CA GLU A 113 -0.29 -9.44 6.13
C GLU A 113 0.99 -8.58 6.27
N PRO A 114 2.18 -9.06 5.84
CA PRO A 114 3.42 -8.31 5.92
C PRO A 114 3.37 -6.83 5.49
N ARG A 115 2.61 -6.45 4.45
CA ARG A 115 2.49 -5.04 4.04
C ARG A 115 1.56 -4.23 4.93
N GLU A 116 0.42 -4.80 5.34
CA GLU A 116 -0.47 -4.19 6.33
C GLU A 116 0.29 -3.93 7.63
N THR A 117 0.96 -4.95 8.16
CA THR A 117 1.77 -4.85 9.38
C THR A 117 2.90 -3.83 9.21
N SER A 118 3.55 -3.80 8.04
CA SER A 118 4.62 -2.83 7.77
C SER A 118 4.14 -1.38 7.78
N ILE A 119 2.98 -1.08 7.18
CA ILE A 119 2.45 0.29 7.20
C ILE A 119 1.93 0.70 8.58
N LEU A 120 1.40 -0.24 9.37
CA LEU A 120 1.05 0.00 10.78
C LEU A 120 2.30 0.35 11.61
N ILE A 121 3.37 -0.42 11.48
CA ILE A 121 4.65 -0.13 12.16
C ILE A 121 5.17 1.25 11.73
N LEU A 122 5.09 1.57 10.43
CA LEU A 122 5.49 2.89 9.92
C LEU A 122 4.66 4.02 10.56
N LEU A 123 3.34 3.86 10.69
CA LEU A 123 2.48 4.81 11.38
C LEU A 123 2.88 4.95 12.86
N LEU A 124 3.21 3.87 13.56
CA LEU A 124 3.67 3.95 14.95
C LEU A 124 5.02 4.68 15.08
N ILE A 125 5.97 4.40 14.18
CA ILE A 125 7.28 5.08 14.16
C ILE A 125 7.10 6.59 13.97
N TYR A 126 6.26 7.02 13.03
CA TYR A 126 6.02 8.45 12.80
C TYR A 126 5.06 9.07 13.84
N GLY A 127 4.18 8.29 14.45
CA GLY A 127 3.42 8.72 15.63
C GLY A 127 4.35 9.05 16.81
N ALA A 128 5.35 8.19 17.05
CA ALA A 128 6.38 8.43 18.05
C ALA A 128 7.27 9.65 17.73
N TYR A 129 7.53 9.95 16.45
CA TYR A 129 8.17 11.21 16.06
C TYR A 129 7.39 12.44 16.56
N PHE A 130 6.06 12.45 16.39
CA PHE A 130 5.24 13.57 16.87
C PHE A 130 5.18 13.62 18.40
N ALA A 131 5.05 12.47 19.07
CA ALA A 131 5.06 12.39 20.53
C ALA A 131 6.38 12.91 21.13
N LEU A 132 7.52 12.52 20.55
CA LEU A 132 8.84 13.05 20.92
C LEU A 132 8.88 14.57 20.74
N ARG A 133 8.42 15.06 19.58
CA ARG A 133 8.46 16.48 19.26
C ARG A 133 7.54 17.31 20.16
N SER A 134 6.41 16.77 20.61
CA SER A 134 5.51 17.47 21.54
C SER A 134 6.01 17.46 22.99
N ALA A 135 6.83 16.47 23.38
CA ALA A 135 7.31 16.32 24.74
C ALA A 135 8.51 17.23 25.10
N ILE A 136 9.18 17.82 24.10
CA ILE A 136 10.35 18.67 24.32
C ILE A 136 9.96 20.14 24.25
N GLU A 137 10.08 20.84 25.38
CA GLU A 137 9.75 22.27 25.49
C GLU A 137 10.81 23.16 24.81
N ASP A 138 12.09 22.89 25.05
CA ASP A 138 13.17 23.68 24.46
C ASP A 138 13.14 23.58 22.93
N ALA A 139 12.92 24.72 22.28
CA ALA A 139 12.65 24.76 20.86
C ALA A 139 13.81 24.21 20.05
N GLU A 140 15.06 24.49 20.43
CA GLU A 140 16.23 24.06 19.66
C GLU A 140 16.51 22.57 19.85
N ARG A 141 16.52 22.08 21.10
CA ARG A 141 16.64 20.66 21.43
C ARG A 141 15.56 19.82 20.75
N ARG A 142 14.32 20.32 20.70
CA ARG A 142 13.22 19.68 19.99
C ARG A 142 13.53 19.48 18.51
N ARG A 143 14.03 20.51 17.81
CA ARG A 143 14.39 20.41 16.38
C ARG A 143 15.51 19.40 16.16
N GLN A 144 16.52 19.40 17.03
CA GLN A 144 17.66 18.50 16.95
C GLN A 144 17.26 17.04 17.13
N LEU A 145 16.52 16.73 18.20
CA LEU A 145 16.05 15.38 18.46
C LEU A 145 15.08 14.90 17.38
N ALA A 146 14.16 15.76 16.94
CA ALA A 146 13.24 15.45 15.84
C ALA A 146 14.01 15.17 14.54
N ALA A 147 14.98 15.99 14.16
CA ALA A 147 15.75 15.79 12.94
C ALA A 147 16.54 14.48 12.95
N VAL A 148 17.19 14.14 14.07
CA VAL A 148 17.88 12.86 14.23
C VAL A 148 16.90 11.69 14.13
N TYR A 149 15.77 11.76 14.84
CA TYR A 149 14.73 10.73 14.79
C TYR A 149 14.18 10.55 13.37
N ALA A 150 13.92 11.64 12.64
CA ALA A 150 13.39 11.57 11.27
C ALA A 150 14.34 10.84 10.31
N LEU A 151 15.66 10.95 10.49
CA LEU A 151 16.63 10.19 9.71
C LEU A 151 16.57 8.69 10.01
N PHE A 152 16.48 8.30 11.28
CA PHE A 152 16.30 6.89 11.67
C PHE A 152 14.95 6.33 11.18
N ALA A 153 13.87 7.09 11.37
CA ALA A 153 12.54 6.72 10.88
C ALA A 153 12.54 6.53 9.36
N PHE A 154 13.18 7.44 8.61
CA PHE A 154 13.29 7.30 7.17
C PHE A 154 14.10 6.08 6.74
N ALA A 155 15.14 5.68 7.47
CA ALA A 155 15.86 4.44 7.15
C ALA A 155 14.95 3.20 7.21
N THR A 156 13.97 3.19 8.12
CA THR A 156 12.98 2.09 8.22
C THR A 156 11.90 2.15 7.14
N ALA A 157 11.55 3.34 6.64
CA ALA A 157 10.46 3.51 5.67
C ALA A 157 10.62 2.68 4.38
N PRO A 158 11.72 2.77 3.59
CA PRO A 158 11.86 1.96 2.39
C PRO A 158 12.03 0.47 2.70
N LEU A 159 12.59 0.12 3.86
CA LEU A 159 12.70 -1.26 4.31
C LEU A 159 11.31 -1.88 4.54
N LEU A 160 10.45 -1.20 5.30
CA LEU A 160 9.10 -1.66 5.60
C LEU A 160 8.18 -1.59 4.37
N THR A 161 8.33 -0.60 3.49
CA THR A 161 7.45 -0.45 2.32
C THR A 161 7.87 -1.34 1.14
N PHE A 162 9.17 -1.50 0.89
CA PHE A 162 9.67 -2.19 -0.30
C PHE A 162 10.34 -3.54 -0.04
N VAL A 163 11.01 -3.73 1.09
CA VAL A 163 11.79 -4.95 1.35
C VAL A 163 10.94 -6.01 2.07
N VAL A 164 10.47 -5.70 3.29
CA VAL A 164 9.76 -6.66 4.16
C VAL A 164 8.58 -7.35 3.46
N PRO A 165 7.70 -6.65 2.71
CA PRO A 165 6.56 -7.29 2.05
C PRO A 165 6.94 -8.25 0.91
N ARG A 166 8.21 -8.31 0.52
CA ARG A 166 8.73 -9.20 -0.54
C ARG A 166 9.58 -10.34 0.01
N LEU A 167 9.82 -10.40 1.32
CA LEU A 167 10.54 -11.49 1.97
C LEU A 167 9.67 -12.72 2.25
N TYR A 168 8.34 -12.57 2.24
CA TYR A 168 7.40 -13.63 2.54
C TYR A 168 6.88 -14.30 1.26
N ASP A 169 6.97 -15.63 1.19
CA ASP A 169 6.56 -16.44 0.03
C ASP A 169 5.03 -16.50 -0.18
N THR A 170 4.27 -16.29 0.90
CA THR A 170 2.80 -16.26 0.90
C THR A 170 2.33 -14.89 1.34
N THR A 171 1.84 -14.08 0.40
CA THR A 171 1.28 -12.75 0.67
C THR A 171 -0.08 -12.60 -0.01
N LEU A 172 -1.05 -12.06 0.72
CA LEU A 172 -2.33 -11.67 0.14
C LEU A 172 -2.18 -10.44 -0.78
N HIS A 173 -1.05 -9.73 -0.69
CA HIS A 173 -0.89 -8.44 -1.34
C HIS A 173 -0.68 -8.55 -2.85
N PRO A 174 -1.33 -7.67 -3.66
CA PRO A 174 -1.36 -7.74 -5.11
C PRO A 174 -0.08 -7.91 -5.93
N ASN A 175 1.11 -7.71 -5.36
CA ASN A 175 2.34 -8.00 -6.10
C ASN A 175 2.39 -9.46 -6.54
N CYS A 176 1.69 -10.35 -5.84
CA CYS A 176 1.75 -11.78 -5.99
C CYS A 176 0.60 -12.33 -6.86
N ALA A 177 -0.63 -11.81 -6.71
CA ALA A 177 -1.80 -12.30 -7.45
C ALA A 177 -2.22 -11.46 -8.68
N PHE A 178 -1.59 -10.30 -8.95
CA PHE A 178 -2.08 -9.32 -9.94
C PHE A 178 -1.01 -8.79 -10.92
N LEU A 179 0.26 -9.23 -10.82
CA LEU A 179 1.32 -8.82 -11.74
C LEU A 179 1.83 -10.02 -12.55
N PRO A 180 1.78 -10.01 -13.89
CA PRO A 180 2.40 -11.04 -14.70
C PRO A 180 3.91 -11.10 -14.39
N GLY A 181 4.40 -12.27 -13.98
CA GLY A 181 5.81 -12.51 -13.66
C GLY A 181 6.20 -12.47 -12.18
N SER A 182 5.27 -12.19 -11.25
CA SER A 182 5.54 -12.40 -9.83
C SER A 182 5.41 -13.88 -9.47
N LYS A 183 6.45 -14.42 -8.83
CA LYS A 183 6.44 -15.79 -8.32
C LYS A 183 5.80 -15.78 -6.93
N CYS A 184 4.49 -15.94 -6.83
CA CYS A 184 3.98 -16.54 -5.59
C CYS A 184 4.43 -17.99 -5.61
N ASN A 185 5.26 -18.38 -4.66
CA ASN A 185 5.74 -19.74 -4.62
C ASN A 185 4.63 -20.72 -4.20
N GLY A 186 3.46 -20.21 -3.78
CA GLY A 186 2.39 -21.04 -3.23
C GLY A 186 2.92 -21.78 -2.01
N ILE A 187 2.27 -22.90 -1.69
CA ILE A 187 2.80 -23.87 -0.73
C ILE A 187 2.77 -25.26 -1.35
N THR A 188 3.77 -26.07 -1.04
CA THR A 188 3.74 -27.50 -1.38
C THR A 188 3.33 -28.29 -0.15
N LEU A 189 2.24 -29.04 -0.26
CA LEU A 189 1.74 -29.89 0.81
C LEU A 189 1.78 -31.36 0.40
N LYS A 190 2.26 -32.20 1.31
CA LYS A 190 2.08 -33.66 1.27
C LYS A 190 0.71 -34.02 1.81
N GLN A 191 0.26 -35.26 1.58
CA GLN A 191 -0.99 -35.75 2.15
C GLN A 191 -0.99 -35.61 3.68
N ASN A 192 -2.09 -35.12 4.25
CA ASN A 192 -2.24 -34.69 5.64
C ASN A 192 -1.36 -33.51 6.07
N GLY A 193 -0.62 -32.89 5.14
CA GLY A 193 0.19 -31.71 5.40
C GLY A 193 -0.69 -30.49 5.65
N VAL A 194 -0.27 -29.66 6.61
CA VAL A 194 -0.92 -28.40 6.96
C VAL A 194 0.00 -27.24 6.59
N GLY A 195 -0.56 -26.18 6.04
CA GLY A 195 0.14 -24.95 5.74
C GLY A 195 -0.76 -23.74 5.84
N ALA A 196 -0.22 -22.59 5.45
CA ALA A 196 -0.94 -21.33 5.39
C ALA A 196 -0.88 -20.76 3.98
N LEU A 197 -2.01 -20.27 3.50
CA LEU A 197 -2.11 -19.48 2.28
C LEU A 197 -2.73 -18.14 2.65
N GLY A 198 -1.91 -17.09 2.68
CA GLY A 198 -2.31 -15.81 3.25
C GLY A 198 -2.56 -15.94 4.75
N ASP A 199 -3.77 -15.60 5.19
CA ASP A 199 -4.25 -15.71 6.57
C ASP A 199 -5.07 -16.98 6.84
N ARG A 200 -5.15 -17.89 5.86
CA ARG A 200 -6.01 -19.08 5.91
C ARG A 200 -5.19 -20.34 6.17
N ARG A 201 -5.65 -21.19 7.10
CA ARG A 201 -5.13 -22.54 7.23
C ARG A 201 -5.62 -23.37 6.06
N VAL A 202 -4.71 -24.12 5.46
CA VAL A 202 -5.01 -25.11 4.43
C VAL A 202 -4.41 -26.44 4.83
N GLN A 203 -5.19 -27.50 4.69
CA GLN A 203 -4.76 -28.86 4.94
C GLN A 203 -5.12 -29.74 3.75
N LEU A 204 -4.13 -30.44 3.22
CA LEU A 204 -4.37 -31.42 2.17
C LEU A 204 -4.87 -32.70 2.80
N LEU A 205 -6.12 -33.07 2.54
CA LEU A 205 -6.70 -34.32 3.06
C LEU A 205 -6.30 -35.50 2.17
N ASP A 206 -6.51 -35.35 0.87
CA ASP A 206 -6.30 -36.42 -0.11
C ASP A 206 -6.08 -35.86 -1.52
N VAL A 207 -5.50 -36.68 -2.40
CA VAL A 207 -5.26 -36.34 -3.81
C VAL A 207 -5.77 -37.49 -4.67
N GLN A 208 -6.80 -37.20 -5.47
CA GLN A 208 -7.40 -38.17 -6.38
C GLN A 208 -6.90 -37.92 -7.79
N ARG A 209 -6.52 -38.98 -8.50
CA ARG A 209 -6.09 -38.91 -9.89
C ARG A 209 -7.02 -39.73 -10.76
N SER A 210 -7.61 -39.10 -11.77
CA SER A 210 -8.45 -39.73 -12.78
C SER A 210 -7.87 -39.41 -14.17
N GLY A 211 -7.09 -40.35 -14.70
CA GLY A 211 -6.29 -40.12 -15.91
C GLY A 211 -5.27 -38.98 -15.74
N ASP A 212 -5.38 -37.96 -16.58
CA ASP A 212 -4.54 -36.75 -16.54
C ASP A 212 -5.07 -35.68 -15.59
N THR A 213 -6.27 -35.83 -15.04
CA THR A 213 -6.85 -34.88 -14.10
C THR A 213 -6.51 -35.27 -12.67
N VAL A 214 -5.92 -34.34 -11.93
CA VAL A 214 -5.65 -34.45 -10.49
C VAL A 214 -6.58 -33.51 -9.74
N THR A 215 -7.27 -34.03 -8.73
CA THR A 215 -8.14 -33.30 -7.82
C THR A 215 -7.57 -33.39 -6.41
N ALA A 216 -7.30 -32.25 -5.78
CA ALA A 216 -6.87 -32.20 -4.38
C ALA A 216 -8.07 -31.88 -3.48
N ASN A 217 -8.31 -32.69 -2.44
CA ASN A 217 -9.27 -32.38 -1.39
C ASN A 217 -8.57 -31.55 -0.33
N VAL A 218 -8.88 -30.25 -0.26
CA VAL A 218 -8.21 -29.30 0.61
C VAL A 218 -9.19 -28.73 1.60
N GLU A 219 -8.98 -29.01 2.88
CA GLU A 219 -9.68 -28.31 3.95
C GLU A 219 -9.10 -26.90 4.08
N VAL A 220 -9.96 -25.88 4.06
CA VAL A 220 -9.58 -24.48 4.16
C VAL A 220 -10.38 -23.79 5.24
N SER A 221 -9.72 -23.00 6.09
CA SER A 221 -10.42 -22.13 7.02
C SER A 221 -10.92 -20.85 6.36
N GLY A 222 -11.99 -20.29 6.92
CA GLY A 222 -12.35 -18.87 6.93
C GLY A 222 -11.26 -17.96 7.49
N VAL A 223 -11.51 -16.66 7.42
CA VAL A 223 -10.64 -15.64 8.04
C VAL A 223 -10.58 -15.90 9.55
N GLY A 224 -9.37 -15.84 10.12
CA GLY A 224 -9.17 -16.08 11.55
C GLY A 224 -9.49 -17.52 12.00
N PHE A 225 -9.31 -18.50 11.12
CA PHE A 225 -9.58 -19.92 11.35
C PHE A 225 -11.05 -20.31 11.59
N SER A 226 -11.99 -19.42 11.25
CA SER A 226 -13.43 -19.70 11.30
C SER A 226 -13.89 -20.59 10.13
N ASN A 227 -15.16 -21.03 10.11
CA ASN A 227 -15.86 -21.54 8.92
C ASN A 227 -15.03 -22.47 7.99
N VAL A 228 -14.60 -23.60 8.52
CA VAL A 228 -13.81 -24.60 7.79
C VAL A 228 -14.67 -25.26 6.71
N THR A 229 -14.20 -25.25 5.46
CA THR A 229 -14.84 -25.93 4.33
C THR A 229 -13.83 -26.80 3.57
N THR A 230 -14.32 -27.75 2.80
CA THR A 230 -13.48 -28.52 1.87
C THR A 230 -13.65 -27.98 0.45
N LEU A 231 -12.53 -27.63 -0.19
CA LEU A 231 -12.46 -27.22 -1.58
C LEU A 231 -11.77 -28.30 -2.41
N GLN A 232 -12.17 -28.40 -3.68
CA GLN A 232 -11.67 -29.41 -4.63
C GLN A 232 -11.04 -28.75 -5.88
N PRO A 233 -9.87 -28.09 -5.76
CA PRO A 233 -9.14 -27.62 -6.93
C PRO A 233 -8.69 -28.78 -7.81
N THR A 234 -8.80 -28.61 -9.12
CA THR A 234 -8.38 -29.62 -10.10
C THR A 234 -7.36 -29.04 -11.08
N LEU A 235 -6.47 -29.92 -11.56
CA LEU A 235 -5.48 -29.64 -12.58
C LEU A 235 -5.43 -30.81 -13.56
N ASN A 236 -5.66 -30.54 -14.84
CA ASN A 236 -5.30 -31.46 -15.91
C ASN A 236 -3.80 -31.29 -16.21
N VAL A 237 -2.99 -32.31 -15.93
CA VAL A 237 -1.53 -32.24 -16.05
C VAL A 237 -1.05 -32.26 -17.51
N ALA A 238 -1.88 -32.74 -18.44
CA ALA A 238 -1.54 -32.79 -19.86
C ALA A 238 -1.88 -31.47 -20.59
N THR A 239 -3.04 -30.87 -20.28
CA THR A 239 -3.52 -29.64 -20.94
C THR A 239 -3.19 -28.38 -20.16
N GLY A 240 -2.92 -28.49 -18.85
CA GLY A 240 -2.75 -27.35 -17.94
C GLY A 240 -4.06 -26.69 -17.51
N GLU A 241 -5.21 -27.23 -17.92
CA GLU A 241 -6.54 -26.72 -17.55
C GLU A 241 -6.80 -26.89 -16.05
N ARG A 242 -7.45 -25.90 -15.41
CA ARG A 242 -7.66 -25.86 -13.97
C ARG A 242 -9.10 -25.52 -13.61
N VAL A 243 -9.63 -26.19 -12.59
CA VAL A 243 -10.83 -25.75 -11.87
C VAL A 243 -10.39 -25.20 -10.53
N THR A 244 -10.71 -23.93 -10.27
CA THR A 244 -10.22 -23.20 -9.10
C THR A 244 -11.40 -22.73 -8.25
N PRO A 245 -11.82 -23.48 -7.22
CA PRO A 245 -12.95 -23.10 -6.37
C PRO A 245 -12.64 -21.86 -5.53
N GLU A 246 -13.66 -21.05 -5.26
CA GLU A 246 -13.56 -19.84 -4.44
C GLU A 246 -13.39 -20.19 -2.95
N PHE A 247 -12.56 -19.41 -2.25
CA PHE A 247 -12.47 -19.49 -0.80
C PHE A 247 -13.72 -18.92 -0.13
N PRO A 248 -14.17 -19.46 1.01
CA PRO A 248 -15.28 -18.88 1.78
C PRO A 248 -15.05 -17.41 2.07
N GLU A 249 -16.09 -16.59 1.90
CA GLU A 249 -16.09 -15.16 2.28
C GLU A 249 -15.04 -14.31 1.55
N SER A 250 -14.43 -14.84 0.48
CA SER A 250 -13.44 -14.15 -0.35
C SER A 250 -13.74 -14.35 -1.82
N ARG A 251 -13.22 -13.47 -2.67
CA ARG A 251 -13.26 -13.65 -4.13
C ARG A 251 -12.05 -14.38 -4.69
N PHE A 252 -11.10 -14.77 -3.83
CA PHE A 252 -9.93 -15.53 -4.24
C PHE A 252 -10.28 -16.98 -4.49
N MET A 253 -9.57 -17.60 -5.41
CA MET A 253 -9.71 -18.99 -5.78
C MET A 253 -8.51 -19.79 -5.32
N LEU A 254 -8.74 -21.03 -4.90
CA LEU A 254 -7.70 -22.00 -4.63
C LEU A 254 -7.30 -22.67 -5.94
N ALA A 255 -6.02 -22.55 -6.32
CA ALA A 255 -5.48 -23.12 -7.54
C ALA A 255 -4.48 -24.24 -7.23
N LEU A 256 -4.67 -25.39 -7.88
CA LEU A 256 -3.67 -26.45 -7.95
C LEU A 256 -2.70 -26.13 -9.10
N GLN A 257 -1.46 -25.76 -8.76
CA GLN A 257 -0.47 -25.30 -9.75
C GLN A 257 0.32 -26.43 -10.39
N SER A 258 0.76 -27.39 -9.58
CA SER A 258 1.56 -28.53 -10.01
C SER A 258 1.41 -29.68 -9.02
N VAL A 259 1.76 -30.87 -9.48
CA VAL A 259 1.81 -32.10 -8.70
C VAL A 259 3.17 -32.72 -8.97
N ASP A 260 3.93 -32.97 -7.92
CA ASP A 260 5.27 -33.57 -7.96
C ASP A 260 5.44 -34.62 -6.86
N ASP A 261 6.60 -35.27 -6.80
CA ASP A 261 6.92 -36.27 -5.78
C ASP A 261 6.98 -35.68 -4.37
N GLN A 262 7.11 -34.36 -4.24
CA GLN A 262 7.11 -33.65 -2.96
C GLN A 262 5.70 -33.28 -2.50
N GLY A 263 4.68 -33.44 -3.35
CA GLY A 263 3.27 -33.26 -3.01
C GLY A 263 2.52 -32.44 -4.05
N VAL A 264 1.50 -31.70 -3.60
CA VAL A 264 0.73 -30.79 -4.46
C VAL A 264 1.07 -29.35 -4.13
N ARG A 265 1.26 -28.55 -5.17
CA ARG A 265 1.52 -27.11 -5.04
C ARG A 265 0.21 -26.36 -5.15
N LEU A 266 -0.23 -25.80 -4.03
CA LEU A 266 -1.42 -24.99 -3.91
C LEU A 266 -1.06 -23.51 -3.92
N ASN A 267 -1.90 -22.69 -4.53
CA ASN A 267 -1.73 -21.24 -4.52
C ASN A 267 -3.07 -20.50 -4.49
N ILE A 268 -3.02 -19.24 -4.09
CA ILE A 268 -4.14 -18.30 -4.15
C ILE A 268 -4.13 -17.63 -5.53
N GLN A 269 -5.29 -17.55 -6.17
CA GLN A 269 -5.48 -16.90 -7.46
C GLN A 269 -6.60 -15.86 -7.41
N ALA A 270 -6.30 -14.64 -7.86
CA ALA A 270 -7.29 -13.58 -7.98
C ALA A 270 -8.35 -13.95 -9.05
N PRO A 271 -9.61 -13.50 -8.90
CA PRO A 271 -10.67 -13.79 -9.86
C PRO A 271 -10.38 -13.10 -11.19
N GLY A 272 -10.33 -13.87 -12.29
CA GLY A 272 -10.05 -13.35 -13.64
C GLY A 272 -8.64 -12.79 -13.83
N ASN A 273 -8.39 -12.14 -14.98
CA ASN A 273 -7.14 -11.42 -15.20
C ASN A 273 -7.25 -10.00 -14.62
N THR A 274 -7.03 -9.90 -13.32
CA THR A 274 -7.07 -8.61 -12.60
C THR A 274 -5.92 -7.65 -12.98
N SER A 275 -4.92 -8.13 -13.74
CA SER A 275 -3.81 -7.31 -14.24
C SER A 275 -4.24 -6.45 -15.43
N GLN A 276 -4.57 -5.19 -15.17
CA GLN A 276 -4.73 -4.16 -16.21
C GLN A 276 -3.38 -3.55 -16.67
N ARG A 277 -2.22 -4.17 -16.35
CA ARG A 277 -0.88 -3.61 -16.58
C ARG A 277 -0.52 -3.38 -18.06
N GLY A 278 -1.33 -3.88 -19.00
CA GLY A 278 -1.24 -3.61 -20.44
C GLY A 278 -2.30 -2.64 -20.99
N ASN A 279 -3.27 -2.22 -20.17
CA ASN A 279 -4.31 -1.30 -20.61
C ASN A 279 -3.83 0.14 -20.53
N ALA A 280 -3.63 0.74 -21.71
CA ALA A 280 -3.19 2.12 -21.82
C ALA A 280 -4.08 3.09 -21.04
N ARG A 281 -5.41 2.89 -21.01
CA ARG A 281 -6.34 3.77 -20.29
C ARG A 281 -6.13 3.73 -18.79
N THR A 282 -5.99 2.54 -18.22
CA THR A 282 -5.72 2.36 -16.79
C THR A 282 -4.37 2.98 -16.43
N THR A 283 -3.33 2.68 -17.20
CA THR A 283 -1.98 3.17 -16.93
C THR A 283 -1.90 4.69 -17.04
N THR A 284 -2.50 5.30 -18.07
CA THR A 284 -2.49 6.76 -18.21
C THR A 284 -3.27 7.45 -17.11
N THR A 285 -4.44 6.93 -16.71
CA THR A 285 -5.19 7.48 -15.57
C THR A 285 -4.42 7.33 -14.26
N LEU A 286 -3.72 6.22 -14.05
CA LEU A 286 -2.89 6.03 -12.85
C LEU A 286 -1.73 7.04 -12.81
N MET A 287 -1.03 7.24 -13.93
CA MET A 287 0.05 8.23 -14.02
C MET A 287 -0.48 9.65 -13.85
N ALA A 288 -1.64 9.97 -14.43
CA ALA A 288 -2.31 11.27 -14.24
C ALA A 288 -2.71 11.48 -12.77
N SER A 289 -3.19 10.44 -12.10
CA SER A 289 -3.49 10.49 -10.67
C SER A 289 -2.22 10.74 -9.85
N LEU A 290 -1.13 10.03 -10.13
CA LEU A 290 0.14 10.22 -9.45
C LEU A 290 0.64 11.67 -9.59
N LEU A 291 0.57 12.24 -10.80
CA LEU A 291 0.90 13.65 -11.04
C LEU A 291 -0.02 14.60 -10.27
N GLY A 292 -1.32 14.34 -10.26
CA GLY A 292 -2.31 15.16 -9.54
C GLY A 292 -2.07 15.19 -8.04
N PHE A 293 -1.89 14.00 -7.43
CA PHE A 293 -1.55 13.88 -6.01
C PHE A 293 -0.22 14.55 -5.70
N THR A 294 0.79 14.46 -6.59
CA THR A 294 2.09 15.11 -6.40
C THR A 294 1.95 16.64 -6.40
N GLY A 295 1.16 17.19 -7.33
CA GLY A 295 0.84 18.62 -7.37
C GLY A 295 0.10 19.06 -6.09
N LEU A 296 -0.87 18.27 -5.64
CA LEU A 296 -1.59 18.50 -4.39
C LEU A 296 -0.64 18.49 -3.18
N PHE A 297 0.27 17.51 -3.10
CA PHE A 297 1.28 17.44 -2.05
C PHE A 297 2.12 18.71 -2.00
N PHE A 298 2.69 19.16 -3.12
CA PHE A 298 3.51 20.37 -3.13
C PHE A 298 2.71 21.61 -2.80
N TRP A 299 1.44 21.70 -3.22
CA TRP A 299 0.59 22.81 -2.83
C TRP A 299 0.37 22.87 -1.31
N VAL A 300 -0.06 21.76 -0.70
CA VAL A 300 -0.30 21.71 0.75
C VAL A 300 1.00 21.85 1.54
N TYR A 301 2.10 21.29 1.07
CA TYR A 301 3.43 21.41 1.66
C TYR A 301 3.90 22.87 1.71
N ASN A 302 3.75 23.62 0.61
CA ASN A 302 4.10 25.04 0.57
C ASN A 302 3.20 25.87 1.49
N LEU A 303 1.91 25.54 1.57
CA LEU A 303 0.99 26.19 2.50
C LEU A 303 1.43 25.95 3.96
N ARG A 304 1.69 24.70 4.33
CA ARG A 304 2.07 24.33 5.70
C ARG A 304 3.40 24.94 6.12
N THR A 305 4.41 24.90 5.27
CA THR A 305 5.72 25.54 5.54
C THR A 305 5.61 27.05 5.70
N THR A 306 4.72 27.70 4.94
CA THR A 306 4.44 29.14 5.09
C THR A 306 3.79 29.43 6.43
N LEU A 307 2.80 28.64 6.85
CA LEU A 307 2.14 28.77 8.15
C LEU A 307 3.12 28.59 9.32
N LEU A 308 3.98 27.56 9.27
CA LEU A 308 5.01 27.33 10.29
C LEU A 308 6.00 28.50 10.38
N ARG A 309 6.43 29.04 9.24
CA ARG A 309 7.31 30.20 9.19
C ARG A 309 6.64 31.45 9.79
N LEU A 310 5.37 31.68 9.49
CA LEU A 310 4.61 32.81 10.03
C LEU A 310 4.43 32.67 11.53
N ARG A 311 4.02 31.48 12.01
CA ARG A 311 3.91 31.18 13.43
C ARG A 311 5.20 31.48 14.18
N ARG A 312 6.35 31.00 13.69
CA ARG A 312 7.65 31.30 14.30
C ARG A 312 7.95 32.80 14.35
N ARG A 313 7.61 33.56 13.30
CA ARG A 313 7.83 35.02 13.30
C ARG A 313 6.98 35.72 14.35
N VAL A 314 5.73 35.30 14.53
CA VAL A 314 4.83 35.84 15.57
C VAL A 314 5.36 35.51 16.96
N GLU A 315 5.81 34.26 17.19
CA GLU A 315 6.42 33.83 18.46
C GLU A 315 7.68 34.65 18.78
N LEU A 316 8.55 34.92 17.79
CA LEU A 316 9.74 35.77 17.97
C LEU A 316 9.42 37.24 18.25
N GLN A 317 8.24 37.72 17.86
CA GLN A 317 7.78 39.08 18.11
C GLN A 317 7.05 39.23 19.45
N GLY A 318 6.88 38.15 20.23
CA GLY A 318 6.17 38.18 21.51
C GLY A 318 4.66 38.41 21.38
N LEU A 319 4.09 38.12 20.21
CA LEU A 319 2.66 38.34 19.90
C LEU A 319 1.83 37.04 20.01
N ALA A 320 2.34 36.04 20.73
CA ALA A 320 1.78 34.70 20.86
C ALA A 320 1.50 34.32 22.32
#